data_AF-A0A351LCE9-F1
#
_entry.id   AF-A0A351LCE9-F1
#
_cell.length_a   1.000
_cell.length_b   1.000
_cell.length_c   1.000
_cell.angle_alpha   90.00
_cell.angle_beta   90.00
_cell.angle_gamma   90.00
#
_symmetry.space_group_name_H-M   'P 1'
#
loop_
_entity.id
_entity.type
_entity.pdbx_description
1 polymer ?
#
loop_
_entity_poly.entity_id
_entity_poly.type
_entity_poly.pdbx_seq_one_letter_code
_entity_poly.pdbx_strand_id
1 'polypeptide(L)'
;MVTIGSLVICAMLLPIRLPGMALLDHGPNWLLIWVVAWSIKRTMLQGAIAGLAVGLIQDGMTAPYPSHAIALACVGILSARIKKQRYIQEDFISVALIVFGMAVVAETVMAIQFGIMGDRKLAAIWTDYQRIALASAILSSLWAPVVYYPLNLWWRRMNLQEH
;
A
#
# COMPACT_ATOMS: atom_id res chain seq x y z
N MET A 1 -16.19 -13.12 -0.26
CA MET A 1 -15.40 -13.79 0.80
C MET A 1 -13.91 -13.74 0.56
N VAL A 2 -13.40 -13.95 -0.65
CA VAL A 2 -11.94 -14.09 -0.85
C VAL A 2 -11.17 -12.76 -0.86
N THR A 3 -11.81 -11.64 -1.17
CA THR A 3 -11.24 -10.30 -0.93
C THR A 3 -10.98 -10.05 0.55
N ILE A 4 -11.88 -10.49 1.42
CA ILE A 4 -11.73 -10.41 2.87
C ILE A 4 -10.65 -11.40 3.33
N GLY A 5 -10.62 -12.61 2.76
CA GLY A 5 -9.57 -13.60 3.05
C GLY A 5 -8.16 -13.12 2.69
N SER A 6 -7.96 -12.52 1.50
CA SER A 6 -6.65 -11.98 1.13
C SER A 6 -6.27 -10.75 1.96
N LEU A 7 -7.24 -9.93 2.36
CA LEU A 7 -7.04 -8.79 3.25
C LEU A 7 -6.63 -9.25 4.66
N VAL A 8 -7.29 -10.28 5.20
CA VAL A 8 -6.94 -10.90 6.50
C VAL A 8 -5.57 -11.56 6.44
N ILE A 9 -5.22 -12.25 5.35
CA ILE A 9 -3.88 -12.83 5.17
C ILE A 9 -2.82 -11.73 5.11
N CYS A 10 -3.05 -10.64 4.35
CA CYS A 10 -2.14 -9.50 4.32
C CYS A 10 -2.04 -8.78 5.68
N ALA A 11 -3.12 -8.73 6.45
CA ALA A 11 -3.13 -8.18 7.81
C ALA A 11 -2.39 -9.09 8.81
N MET A 12 -2.48 -10.42 8.66
CA MET A 12 -1.73 -11.40 9.48
C MET A 12 -0.24 -11.46 9.12
N LEU A 13 0.14 -11.06 7.89
CA LEU A 13 1.53 -10.89 7.47
C LEU A 13 2.16 -9.60 8.02
N LEU A 14 1.35 -8.62 8.43
CA LEU A 14 1.80 -7.35 9.00
C LEU A 14 2.68 -7.48 10.26
N PRO A 15 2.37 -8.37 11.23
CA PRO A 15 3.25 -8.64 12.39
C PRO A 15 4.47 -9.52 12.07
N ILE A 16 4.55 -10.14 10.89
CA ILE A 16 5.67 -11.03 10.52
C ILE A 16 6.87 -10.15 10.09
N ARG A 17 7.62 -9.71 11.10
CA ARG A 17 8.91 -9.03 10.96
C ARG A 17 10.02 -10.07 10.80
N LEU A 18 10.06 -10.79 9.69
CA LEU A 18 11.16 -11.73 9.43
C LEU A 18 12.49 -10.95 9.26
N PRO A 19 13.59 -11.42 9.86
CA PRO A 19 14.89 -10.78 9.73
C PRO A 19 15.32 -10.77 8.25
N GLY A 20 15.65 -9.58 7.73
CA GLY A 20 15.90 -9.34 6.30
C GLY A 20 14.77 -8.59 5.55
N MET A 21 13.61 -8.39 6.18
CA MET A 21 12.50 -7.59 5.64
C MET A 21 12.36 -6.20 6.27
N ALA A 22 13.25 -5.80 7.17
CA ALA A 22 13.28 -4.45 7.74
C ALA A 22 14.58 -3.76 7.36
N LEU A 23 14.48 -2.62 6.68
CA LEU A 23 15.56 -1.65 6.61
C LEU A 23 15.19 -0.52 7.58
N LEU A 24 16.08 -0.20 8.52
CA LEU A 24 15.89 0.90 9.49
C LEU A 24 14.63 0.73 10.39
N ASP A 25 14.41 -0.46 10.94
CA ASP A 25 13.23 -0.81 11.79
C ASP A 25 11.85 -0.66 11.09
N HIS A 26 11.82 -0.28 9.81
CA HIS A 26 10.62 -0.12 9.01
C HIS A 26 10.52 -1.26 8.00
N GLY A 27 9.34 -1.88 7.92
CA GLY A 27 9.09 -3.07 7.11
C GLY A 27 8.22 -2.73 5.90
N PRO A 28 8.13 -3.63 4.90
CA PRO A 28 7.30 -3.43 3.73
C PRO A 28 5.84 -3.24 4.11
N ASN A 29 5.18 -2.29 3.44
CA ASN A 29 3.77 -2.02 3.66
C ASN A 29 2.91 -2.98 2.83
N TRP A 30 2.67 -4.17 3.38
CA TRP A 30 1.84 -5.21 2.73
C TRP A 30 0.42 -4.74 2.43
N LEU A 31 -0.14 -3.88 3.28
CA LEU A 31 -1.48 -3.31 3.10
C LEU A 31 -1.52 -2.36 1.90
N LEU A 32 -0.48 -1.55 1.72
CA LEU A 32 -0.34 -0.69 0.54
C LEU A 32 -0.27 -1.52 -0.74
N ILE A 33 0.55 -2.57 -0.76
CA ILE A 33 0.66 -3.48 -1.93
C ILE A 33 -0.72 -4.09 -2.24
N TRP A 34 -1.46 -4.52 -1.22
CA TRP A 34 -2.81 -5.08 -1.39
C TRP A 34 -3.80 -4.04 -1.94
N VAL A 35 -3.83 -2.83 -1.37
CA VAL A 35 -4.71 -1.72 -1.80
C VAL A 35 -4.42 -1.36 -3.25
N VAL A 36 -3.15 -1.26 -3.64
CA VAL A 36 -2.74 -1.00 -5.02
C VAL A 36 -3.21 -2.13 -5.93
N ALA A 37 -2.87 -3.39 -5.62
CA ALA A 37 -3.20 -4.55 -6.42
C ALA A 37 -4.72 -4.69 -6.64
N TRP A 38 -5.52 -4.44 -5.61
CA TRP A 38 -6.98 -4.53 -5.66
C TRP A 38 -7.61 -3.34 -6.38
N SER A 39 -7.12 -2.12 -6.14
CA SER A 39 -7.67 -0.88 -6.71
C SER A 39 -7.40 -0.74 -8.21
N ILE A 40 -6.29 -1.28 -8.72
CA ILE A 40 -5.91 -1.22 -10.14
C ILE A 40 -6.99 -1.80 -11.07
N LYS A 41 -7.80 -2.76 -10.59
CA LYS A 41 -8.86 -3.41 -11.42
C LYS A 41 -10.27 -2.87 -11.15
N ARG A 42 -10.45 -2.00 -10.16
CA ARG A 42 -11.76 -1.54 -9.67
C ARG A 42 -12.01 -0.06 -9.97
N THR A 43 -13.17 0.47 -9.57
CA THR A 43 -13.50 1.89 -9.76
C THR A 43 -12.83 2.75 -8.68
N MET A 44 -12.70 4.06 -8.93
CA MET A 44 -12.10 4.99 -7.97
C MET A 44 -12.77 4.94 -6.60
N LEU A 45 -14.11 4.93 -6.58
CA LEU A 45 -14.88 4.92 -5.34
C LEU A 45 -14.67 3.62 -4.56
N GLN A 46 -14.58 2.49 -5.26
CA GLN A 46 -14.23 1.21 -4.64
C GLN A 46 -12.81 1.23 -4.06
N GLY A 47 -11.83 1.74 -4.81
CA GLY A 47 -10.44 1.88 -4.34
C GLY A 47 -10.30 2.79 -3.12
N ALA A 48 -11.05 3.90 -3.09
CA ALA A 48 -11.10 4.81 -1.95
C ALA A 48 -11.64 4.11 -0.69
N ILE A 49 -12.78 3.42 -0.81
CA ILE A 49 -13.40 2.70 0.31
C ILE A 49 -12.49 1.59 0.82
N ALA A 50 -11.83 0.85 -0.08
CA ALA A 50 -10.89 -0.20 0.31
C ALA A 50 -9.65 0.37 1.01
N GLY A 51 -9.07 1.45 0.48
CA GLY A 51 -7.95 2.13 1.11
C GLY A 51 -8.30 2.66 2.51
N LEU A 52 -9.48 3.26 2.65
CA LEU A 52 -9.97 3.78 3.93
C LEU A 52 -10.24 2.65 4.93
N ALA A 53 -10.91 1.57 4.52
CA ALA A 53 -11.19 0.43 5.38
C ALA A 53 -9.89 -0.25 5.85
N VAL A 54 -8.94 -0.48 4.93
CA VAL A 54 -7.65 -1.08 5.25
C VAL A 54 -6.83 -0.17 6.17
N GLY A 55 -6.82 1.14 5.93
CA GLY A 55 -6.09 2.06 6.78
C GLY A 55 -6.73 2.26 8.15
N LEU A 56 -8.06 2.16 8.29
CA LEU A 56 -8.70 2.11 9.60
C LEU A 56 -8.37 0.83 10.38
N ILE A 57 -8.27 -0.32 9.68
CA ILE A 57 -7.80 -1.57 10.28
C ILE A 57 -6.35 -1.42 10.75
N GLN A 58 -5.50 -0.79 9.94
CA GLN A 58 -4.12 -0.50 10.30
C GLN A 58 -4.05 0.43 11.52
N ASP A 59 -4.81 1.52 11.51
CA ASP A 59 -4.89 2.47 12.63
C ASP A 59 -5.42 1.80 13.92
N GLY A 60 -6.28 0.79 13.81
CA GLY A 60 -6.75 -0.02 14.95
C GLY A 60 -5.74 -1.05 15.46
N MET A 61 -4.81 -1.51 14.61
CA MET A 61 -3.74 -2.45 14.98
C MET A 61 -2.48 -1.72 15.47
N THR A 62 -2.24 -0.50 15.00
CA THR A 62 -1.07 0.33 15.33
C THR A 62 -1.48 1.55 16.14
N ALA A 63 -0.61 2.57 16.24
CA ALA A 63 -0.99 3.84 16.83
C ALA A 63 -2.01 4.57 15.91
N PRO A 64 -3.07 5.19 16.46
CA PRO A 64 -4.07 5.92 15.68
C PRO A 64 -3.56 7.24 15.08
N TYR A 65 -2.36 7.68 15.47
CA TYR A 65 -1.77 8.96 15.08
C TYR A 65 -0.34 8.74 14.57
N PRO A 66 -0.01 9.15 13.32
CA PRO A 66 -0.87 9.71 12.27
C PRO A 66 -1.81 8.67 11.64
N SER A 67 -2.88 9.12 10.97
CA SER A 67 -3.86 8.21 10.39
C SER A 67 -3.39 7.64 9.03
N HIS A 68 -3.24 6.33 8.98
CA HIS A 68 -2.96 5.58 7.76
C HIS A 68 -4.19 5.48 6.85
N ALA A 69 -5.40 5.67 7.39
CA ALA A 69 -6.64 5.71 6.63
C ALA A 69 -6.62 6.77 5.51
N ILE A 70 -6.13 7.97 5.80
CA ILE A 70 -6.07 9.06 4.82
C ILE A 70 -5.04 8.74 3.72
N ALA A 71 -3.86 8.26 4.12
CA ALA A 71 -2.80 7.90 3.18
C ALA A 71 -3.23 6.77 2.23
N LEU A 72 -3.81 5.69 2.76
CA LEU A 72 -4.25 4.55 1.97
C LEU A 72 -5.49 4.83 1.12
N ALA A 73 -6.40 5.70 1.57
CA ALA A 73 -7.50 6.19 0.74
C ALA A 73 -6.99 6.96 -0.49
N CYS A 74 -6.02 7.85 -0.31
CA CYS A 74 -5.36 8.56 -1.42
C CYS A 74 -4.69 7.58 -2.40
N VAL A 75 -3.95 6.59 -1.88
CA VAL A 75 -3.33 5.54 -2.71
C VAL A 75 -4.37 4.75 -3.50
N GLY A 76 -5.49 4.36 -2.88
CA GLY A 76 -6.56 3.62 -3.55
C GLY A 76 -7.20 4.41 -4.70
N ILE A 77 -7.45 5.72 -4.48
CA ILE A 77 -7.96 6.63 -5.51
C ILE A 77 -7.00 6.75 -6.68
N LEU A 78 -5.72 7.03 -6.41
CA LEU A 78 -4.71 7.23 -7.44
C LEU A 78 -4.41 5.93 -8.20
N SER A 79 -4.36 4.80 -7.52
CA SER A 79 -4.16 3.49 -8.14
C SER A 79 -5.30 3.12 -9.10
N ALA A 80 -6.55 3.42 -8.71
CA ALA A 80 -7.71 3.20 -9.57
C ALA A 80 -7.74 4.16 -10.78
N ARG A 81 -7.08 5.32 -10.72
CA ARG A 81 -6.92 6.24 -11.86
C ARG A 81 -5.93 5.71 -12.89
N ILE A 82 -4.83 5.11 -12.43
CA ILE A 82 -3.79 4.52 -13.30
C ILE A 82 -4.36 3.37 -14.15
N LYS A 83 -5.47 2.74 -13.71
CA LYS A 83 -6.22 1.73 -14.47
C LYS A 83 -6.48 2.09 -15.95
N LYS A 84 -6.65 3.38 -16.26
CA LYS A 84 -7.00 3.83 -17.61
C LYS A 84 -5.88 3.60 -18.65
N GLN A 85 -4.65 3.35 -18.22
CA GLN A 85 -3.52 2.97 -19.08
C GLN A 85 -3.31 1.45 -19.07
N ARG A 86 -4.15 0.73 -19.83
CA ARG A 86 -4.16 -0.75 -19.94
C ARG A 86 -2.79 -1.37 -20.27
N TYR A 87 -1.91 -0.63 -20.95
CA TYR A 87 -0.57 -1.10 -21.36
C TYR A 87 0.47 -1.18 -20.21
N ILE A 88 0.20 -0.59 -19.05
CA ILE A 88 1.14 -0.53 -17.92
C ILE A 88 0.94 -1.72 -16.95
N GLN A 89 -0.11 -2.53 -17.12
CA GLN A 89 -0.46 -3.58 -16.13
C GLN A 89 0.11 -4.97 -16.43
N GLU A 90 0.67 -5.19 -17.62
CA GLU A 90 1.15 -6.53 -18.02
C GLU A 90 2.59 -6.80 -17.57
N ASP A 91 3.41 -5.76 -17.42
CA ASP A 91 4.81 -5.90 -17.03
C ASP A 91 5.01 -5.89 -15.51
N PHE A 92 5.76 -6.88 -15.01
CA PHE A 92 6.16 -6.99 -13.60
C PHE A 92 6.85 -5.72 -13.09
N ILE A 93 7.65 -5.08 -13.95
CA ILE A 93 8.38 -3.83 -13.66
C ILE A 93 7.39 -2.68 -13.42
N SER A 94 6.34 -2.59 -14.22
CA SER A 94 5.35 -1.52 -14.12
C SER A 94 4.52 -1.61 -12.83
N VAL A 95 4.18 -2.83 -12.38
CA VAL A 95 3.54 -3.03 -11.07
C VAL A 95 4.45 -2.58 -9.93
N ALA A 96 5.73 -2.94 -9.99
CA ALA A 96 6.72 -2.50 -9.02
C ALA A 96 6.85 -0.97 -9.01
N LEU A 97 6.89 -0.32 -10.17
CA LEU A 97 6.96 1.15 -10.29
C LEU A 97 5.70 1.85 -9.75
N ILE A 98 4.51 1.31 -9.99
CA ILE A 98 3.27 1.88 -9.43
C ILE A 98 3.31 1.79 -7.90
N VAL A 99 3.67 0.64 -7.34
CA VAL A 99 3.76 0.48 -5.88
C VAL A 99 4.82 1.40 -5.28
N PHE A 100 5.96 1.55 -5.95
CA PHE A 100 7.00 2.51 -5.55
C PHE A 100 6.44 3.94 -5.46
N GLY A 101 5.79 4.41 -6.53
CA GLY A 101 5.19 5.75 -6.56
C GLY A 101 4.11 5.93 -5.49
N MET A 102 3.25 4.93 -5.31
CA MET A 102 2.20 4.98 -4.29
C MET A 102 2.74 4.95 -2.86
N ALA A 103 3.84 4.24 -2.62
CA ALA A 103 4.53 4.28 -1.33
C ALA A 103 5.06 5.68 -1.02
N VAL A 104 5.72 6.34 -1.99
CA VAL A 104 6.17 7.73 -1.82
C VAL A 104 4.99 8.66 -1.52
N VAL A 105 3.86 8.50 -2.20
CA VAL A 105 2.65 9.31 -1.95
C VAL A 105 2.08 9.05 -0.56
N ALA A 106 1.94 7.79 -0.15
CA ALA A 106 1.40 7.43 1.17
C ALA A 106 2.24 8.04 2.29
N GLU A 107 3.56 7.85 2.19
CA GLU A 107 4.52 8.43 3.12
C GLU A 107 4.39 9.96 3.11
N THR A 108 4.18 10.60 1.95
CA THR A 108 4.16 12.08 1.85
C THR A 108 2.93 12.62 2.56
N VAL A 109 1.80 11.93 2.41
CA VAL A 109 0.57 12.22 3.15
C VAL A 109 0.79 12.06 4.66
N MET A 110 1.55 11.04 5.10
CA MET A 110 1.90 10.89 6.52
C MET A 110 2.83 12.00 7.02
N ALA A 111 3.83 12.42 6.24
CA ALA A 111 4.71 13.53 6.58
C ALA A 111 3.95 14.86 6.72
N ILE A 112 3.00 15.11 5.82
CA ILE A 112 2.13 16.30 5.91
C ILE A 112 1.29 16.24 7.20
N GLN A 113 0.72 15.08 7.55
CA GLN A 113 -0.01 14.91 8.81
C GLN A 113 0.88 15.20 10.03
N PHE A 114 2.10 14.68 10.05
CA PHE A 114 3.09 14.97 11.09
C PHE A 114 3.45 16.46 11.17
N GLY A 115 3.60 17.13 10.02
CA GLY A 115 3.89 18.57 9.95
C GLY A 115 2.76 19.43 10.49
N ILE A 116 1.50 19.04 10.26
CA ILE A 116 0.31 19.76 10.76
C ILE A 116 0.15 19.56 12.28
N MET A 117 0.55 18.41 12.83
CA MET A 117 0.48 18.13 14.26
C MET A 117 1.53 18.88 15.10
N GLY A 118 2.52 19.51 14.48
CA GLY A 118 3.31 20.59 15.10
C GLY A 118 4.39 20.20 16.12
N ASP A 119 4.64 18.91 16.35
CA ASP A 119 5.43 18.46 17.50
C ASP A 119 6.97 18.41 17.26
N ARG A 120 7.46 18.59 16.02
CA ARG A 120 8.91 18.56 15.68
C ARG A 120 9.30 19.52 14.56
N LYS A 121 10.56 20.00 14.57
CA LYS A 121 11.16 20.83 13.49
C LYS A 121 11.07 20.10 12.15
N LEU A 122 10.34 20.68 11.20
CA LEU A 122 10.11 20.18 9.83
C LEU A 122 11.41 19.72 9.12
N ALA A 123 12.54 20.39 9.37
CA ALA A 123 13.83 20.05 8.76
C ALA A 123 14.42 18.71 9.24
N ALA A 124 14.23 18.35 10.52
CA ALA A 124 14.67 17.07 11.08
C ALA A 124 13.72 15.93 10.66
N ILE A 125 12.42 16.23 10.59
CA ILE A 125 11.43 15.29 10.04
C ILE A 125 11.80 14.97 8.59
N TRP A 126 12.13 15.97 7.77
CA TRP A 126 12.39 15.79 6.33
C TRP A 126 13.55 14.84 6.00
N THR A 127 14.64 14.87 6.78
CA THR A 127 15.84 14.07 6.50
C THR A 127 15.65 12.59 6.89
N ASP A 128 15.03 12.33 8.03
CA ASP A 128 14.69 10.97 8.45
C ASP A 128 13.57 10.41 7.56
N TYR A 129 12.61 11.25 7.22
CA TYR A 129 11.49 10.92 6.34
C TYR A 129 11.93 10.51 4.93
N GLN A 130 12.90 11.18 4.30
CA GLN A 130 13.41 10.77 2.99
C GLN A 130 14.00 9.36 3.01
N ARG A 131 14.74 9.00 4.07
CA ARG A 131 15.34 7.65 4.19
C ARG A 131 14.29 6.59 4.41
N ILE A 132 13.32 6.86 5.29
CA ILE A 132 12.22 5.94 5.61
C ILE A 132 11.33 5.72 4.38
N ALA A 133 10.93 6.80 3.70
CA ALA A 133 10.07 6.72 2.53
C ALA A 133 10.73 5.97 1.38
N LEU A 134 12.02 6.21 1.12
CA LEU A 134 12.76 5.50 0.08
C LEU A 134 12.95 4.02 0.44
N ALA A 135 13.28 3.69 1.69
CA ALA A 135 13.43 2.30 2.12
C ALA A 135 12.11 1.53 2.00
N SER A 136 11.01 2.11 2.50
CA SER A 136 9.64 1.57 2.41
C SER A 136 9.19 1.39 0.96
N ALA A 137 9.47 2.38 0.10
CA ALA A 137 9.11 2.33 -1.31
C ALA A 137 9.91 1.27 -2.08
N ILE A 138 11.23 1.17 -1.87
CA ILE A 138 12.07 0.16 -2.51
C ILE A 138 11.64 -1.25 -2.07
N LEU A 139 11.46 -1.46 -0.76
CA LEU A 139 11.03 -2.75 -0.23
C LEU A 139 9.65 -3.14 -0.76
N SER A 140 8.67 -2.24 -0.69
CA SER A 140 7.31 -2.50 -1.14
C SER A 140 7.26 -2.75 -2.65
N SER A 141 8.06 -2.02 -3.44
CA SER A 141 8.20 -2.21 -4.88
C SER A 141 8.81 -3.56 -5.22
N LEU A 142 9.83 -4.01 -4.47
CA LEU A 142 10.50 -5.29 -4.70
C LEU A 142 9.57 -6.48 -4.41
N TRP A 143 8.75 -6.38 -3.36
CA TRP A 143 7.79 -7.41 -2.99
C TRP A 143 6.49 -7.34 -3.81
N ALA A 144 6.21 -6.22 -4.48
CA ALA A 144 4.97 -6.04 -5.23
C ALA A 144 4.72 -7.10 -6.30
N PRO A 145 5.66 -7.45 -7.20
CA PRO A 145 5.43 -8.50 -8.21
C PRO A 145 5.19 -9.87 -7.57
N VAL A 146 5.94 -10.18 -6.51
CA VAL A 146 5.90 -11.46 -5.78
C VAL A 146 4.54 -11.65 -5.10
N VAL A 147 3.94 -10.57 -4.59
CA VAL A 147 2.61 -10.59 -3.94
C VAL A 147 1.48 -10.44 -4.97
N TYR A 148 1.67 -9.58 -5.97
CA TYR A 148 0.67 -9.32 -7.00
C TYR A 148 0.36 -10.57 -7.82
N TYR A 149 1.39 -11.33 -8.22
CA TYR A 149 1.22 -12.51 -9.04
C TYR A 149 0.29 -13.59 -8.41
N PRO A 150 0.52 -14.07 -7.17
CA PRO A 150 -0.36 -15.05 -6.54
C PRO A 150 -1.75 -14.49 -6.25
N LEU A 151 -1.88 -13.23 -5.82
CA LEU A 151 -3.20 -12.60 -5.64
C LEU A 151 -3.98 -12.52 -6.96
N ASN A 152 -3.32 -12.10 -8.03
CA ASN A 152 -3.93 -12.01 -9.34
C ASN A 152 -4.36 -13.38 -9.87
N LEU A 153 -3.52 -14.42 -9.68
CA LEU A 153 -3.86 -15.78 -10.06
C LEU A 153 -5.05 -16.31 -9.24
N TRP A 154 -5.08 -16.03 -7.94
CA TRP A 154 -6.17 -16.45 -7.06
C TRP A 154 -7.49 -15.79 -7.46
N TRP A 155 -7.49 -14.46 -7.62
CA TRP A 155 -8.68 -13.72 -8.09
C TRP A 155 -9.14 -14.20 -9.46
N ARG A 156 -8.22 -14.48 -10.40
CA ARG A 156 -8.56 -15.02 -11.72
C ARG A 156 -9.19 -16.40 -11.63
N ARG A 157 -8.64 -17.31 -10.81
CA ARG A 157 -9.17 -18.68 -10.65
C ARG A 157 -10.58 -18.71 -10.07
N MET A 158 -10.95 -17.75 -9.24
CA MET A 158 -12.30 -17.69 -8.66
C MET A 158 -13.29 -16.92 -9.51
N ASN A 159 -12.85 -15.85 -10.21
CA ASN A 159 -13.68 -15.21 -11.23
C ASN A 159 -13.89 -16.11 -12.46
N LEU A 160 -13.10 -17.17 -12.65
CA LEU A 160 -13.31 -18.19 -13.67
C LEU A 160 -14.38 -19.22 -13.29
N GLN A 161 -15.00 -19.13 -12.10
CA GLN A 161 -16.16 -19.95 -11.71
C GLN A 161 -17.50 -19.21 -11.86
N GLU A 162 -17.50 -17.98 -12.40
CA GLU A 162 -18.72 -17.22 -12.74
C GLU A 162 -18.85 -17.04 -14.26
N HIS A 163 -18.76 -18.16 -15.00
CA HIS A 163 -19.27 -18.25 -16.37
C HIS A 163 -20.32 -19.35 -16.46
#